data_AF-A0A3M1R6I0-F1
#
_entry.id   AF-A0A3M1R6I0-F1
#
_cell.length_a   1.000
_cell.length_b   1.000
_cell.length_c   1.000
_cell.angle_alpha   90.00
_cell.angle_beta   90.00
_cell.angle_gamma   90.00
#
_symmetry.space_group_name_H-M   'P 1'
#
loop_
_entity.id
_entity.type
_entity.pdbx_description
1 polymer ?
#
loop_
_entity_poly.entity_id
_entity_poly.type
_entity_poly.pdbx_seq_one_letter_code
_entity_poly.pdbx_strand_id
1 'polypeptide(L)'
;MDDAVIAENLFLNNRVGAFVDNSPREMASTTRFQGNVFAFNDIGITMLPSVRRNHLTHNSFINNTEQVKIAGGGRLQDNRWYRNYWSDYVGYDGDGDGVGDIPYRAERLFENLMDRYPMLRLFLYSPATQAIDFAARAFPLVTPQPKLVDAQPLMAPQFPSGLPPLPPPSGNQGTFTAGGLLLFAGLLVLFPFVPIRSRTLSSLQTAHGGKAMVQVQNLCKRFGAHIAVDHLSFAIRPGEAVALWGPNGAGKTTVLRCLLGLVPFTGQVQIGEYEIRRQGKAARRLIGFVPQELHFYDELTVRETMRFYARLKKTALAPIGELLQQLGLAEYAQKPVRELSGGMKQRLALAVALLADPPVLILDEPTTNLDTAARHEVLQLLSALQSAGKTLLFSSHRLDEVLALADRVLVLQEGRLRGEYSPAELPRHVGKRMLLRLWVPEERIDAALTLLTAQGFSAARNGTSLWVQVAPQEKGVPLGLLIQAGIPVTDFDIAAAQKEGE
;
A
#
# COMPACT_ATOMS: atom_id res chain seq x y z
N MET A 1 37.13 11.04 -3.92
CA MET A 1 37.56 10.70 -5.28
C MET A 1 37.32 11.93 -6.11
N ASP A 2 38.38 12.64 -6.48
CA ASP A 2 38.28 13.79 -7.35
C ASP A 2 38.12 13.28 -8.81
N ASP A 3 37.23 13.89 -9.57
CA ASP A 3 36.88 13.51 -10.97
C ASP A 3 36.35 12.09 -11.20
N ALA A 4 35.52 11.60 -10.27
CA ALA A 4 34.83 10.32 -10.44
C ALA A 4 33.81 10.35 -11.60
N VAL A 5 33.87 9.33 -12.47
CA VAL A 5 32.90 9.09 -13.54
C VAL A 5 32.12 7.81 -13.22
N ILE A 6 30.83 7.95 -13.02
CA ILE A 6 29.86 6.85 -12.85
C ILE A 6 29.08 6.76 -14.14
N ALA A 7 29.38 5.77 -14.98
CA ALA A 7 28.75 5.66 -16.30
C ALA A 7 28.21 4.27 -16.58
N GLU A 8 27.09 4.22 -17.32
CA GLU A 8 26.51 3.01 -17.88
C GLU A 8 26.12 1.93 -16.84
N ASN A 9 25.71 2.35 -15.65
CA ASN A 9 25.28 1.45 -14.58
C ASN A 9 23.76 1.25 -14.55
N LEU A 10 23.34 0.11 -14.01
CA LEU A 10 21.94 -0.26 -13.82
C LEU A 10 21.61 -0.37 -12.33
N PHE A 11 20.81 0.56 -11.81
CA PHE A 11 20.35 0.61 -10.42
C PHE A 11 18.87 0.25 -10.33
N LEU A 12 18.58 -1.00 -9.92
CA LEU A 12 17.22 -1.58 -9.92
C LEU A 12 16.73 -2.02 -8.54
N ASN A 13 15.46 -1.73 -8.23
CA ASN A 13 14.76 -2.24 -7.06
C ASN A 13 15.46 -1.96 -5.72
N ASN A 14 16.15 -0.82 -5.61
CA ASN A 14 16.79 -0.39 -4.38
C ASN A 14 15.89 0.55 -3.60
N ARG A 15 16.09 0.62 -2.28
CA ARG A 15 15.50 1.69 -1.46
C ARG A 15 16.07 3.06 -1.84
N VAL A 16 17.34 3.12 -2.20
CA VAL A 16 18.00 4.29 -2.77
C VAL A 16 18.93 3.80 -3.87
N GLY A 17 18.72 4.24 -5.12
CA GLY A 17 19.53 3.81 -6.26
C GLY A 17 20.97 4.29 -6.16
N ALA A 18 21.18 5.57 -5.84
CA ALA A 18 22.49 6.10 -5.46
C ALA A 18 22.37 7.12 -4.33
N PHE A 19 23.29 7.05 -3.37
CA PHE A 19 23.46 8.06 -2.33
C PHE A 19 24.73 8.85 -2.62
N VAL A 20 24.60 10.14 -2.92
CA VAL A 20 25.73 11.01 -3.26
C VAL A 20 26.06 11.89 -2.06
N ASP A 21 27.24 11.65 -1.53
CA ASP A 21 27.89 12.47 -0.51
C ASP A 21 29.30 12.82 -1.00
N ASN A 22 29.38 13.85 -1.83
CA ASN A 22 30.66 14.43 -2.21
C ASN A 22 30.88 15.73 -1.41
N SER A 23 31.97 15.75 -0.66
CA SER A 23 32.57 16.97 -0.10
C SER A 23 33.89 17.17 -0.85
N PRO A 24 33.91 17.87 -2.01
CA PRO A 24 35.10 17.96 -2.85
C PRO A 24 36.26 18.55 -2.05
N ARG A 25 37.40 17.85 -1.99
CA ARG A 25 38.59 18.35 -1.28
C ARG A 25 39.32 19.40 -2.11
N GLU A 26 39.19 19.35 -3.44
CA GLU A 26 39.79 20.30 -4.38
C GLU A 26 38.74 21.25 -4.98
N MET A 27 39.15 22.49 -5.28
CA MET A 27 38.24 23.53 -5.79
C MET A 27 37.75 23.28 -7.23
N ALA A 28 38.37 22.38 -8.00
CA ALA A 28 38.09 22.16 -9.41
C ALA A 28 37.47 20.78 -9.75
N SER A 29 37.37 19.85 -8.80
CA SER A 29 36.93 18.48 -9.11
C SER A 29 35.42 18.37 -9.34
N THR A 30 35.04 17.57 -10.34
CA THR A 30 33.64 17.37 -10.78
C THR A 30 33.28 15.88 -10.81
N THR A 31 32.13 15.51 -10.25
CA THR A 31 31.64 14.12 -10.36
C THR A 31 30.66 14.01 -11.52
N ARG A 32 30.83 13.03 -12.41
CA ARG A 32 29.99 12.85 -13.60
C ARG A 32 29.17 11.57 -13.50
N PHE A 33 27.85 11.70 -13.67
CA PHE A 33 26.93 10.58 -13.84
C PHE A 33 26.44 10.58 -15.28
N GLN A 34 26.84 9.59 -16.07
CA GLN A 34 26.55 9.56 -17.50
C GLN A 34 25.92 8.24 -17.95
N GLY A 35 24.76 8.27 -18.60
CA GLY A 35 24.19 7.06 -19.20
C GLY A 35 23.72 6.00 -18.20
N ASN A 36 23.50 6.35 -16.93
CA ASN A 36 23.04 5.38 -15.93
C ASN A 36 21.52 5.22 -15.97
N VAL A 37 21.03 4.04 -15.60
CA VAL A 37 19.61 3.73 -15.50
C VAL A 37 19.23 3.53 -14.03
N PHE A 38 18.37 4.40 -13.51
CA PHE A 38 17.78 4.30 -12.18
C PHE A 38 16.31 3.92 -12.31
N ALA A 39 15.97 2.65 -12.10
CA ALA A 39 14.59 2.19 -12.28
C ALA A 39 14.01 1.41 -11.10
N PHE A 40 12.71 1.63 -10.84
CA PHE A 40 11.93 0.92 -9.83
C PHE A 40 12.48 1.02 -8.40
N ASN A 41 13.19 2.11 -8.08
CA ASN A 41 13.69 2.36 -6.73
C ASN A 41 12.64 3.14 -5.91
N ASP A 42 12.69 3.06 -4.58
CA ASP A 42 11.91 4.00 -3.75
C ASP A 42 12.41 5.43 -4.01
N ILE A 43 13.74 5.61 -4.08
CA ILE A 43 14.37 6.88 -4.46
C ILE A 43 15.44 6.60 -5.52
N GLY A 44 15.39 7.29 -6.67
CA GLY A 44 16.38 7.16 -7.74
C GLY A 44 17.77 7.59 -7.28
N ILE A 45 17.91 8.84 -6.86
CA ILE A 45 19.16 9.37 -6.29
C ILE A 45 18.88 10.26 -5.08
N THR A 46 19.68 10.12 -4.02
CA THR A 46 19.63 10.99 -2.83
C THR A 46 20.91 11.82 -2.77
N MET A 47 20.77 13.14 -2.55
CA MET A 47 21.89 14.07 -2.40
C MET A 47 21.77 14.86 -1.10
N LEU A 48 22.90 15.13 -0.43
CA LEU A 48 22.95 16.10 0.67
C LEU A 48 22.89 17.55 0.13
N PRO A 49 22.34 18.53 0.86
CA PRO A 49 22.31 19.93 0.44
C PRO A 49 23.68 20.56 0.23
N SER A 50 24.73 19.99 0.84
CA SER A 50 26.13 20.39 0.70
C SER A 50 26.78 19.91 -0.60
N VAL A 51 26.14 18.98 -1.31
CA VAL A 51 26.63 18.41 -2.57
C VAL A 51 26.68 19.51 -3.64
N ARG A 52 27.83 19.62 -4.31
CA ARG A 52 28.12 20.59 -5.38
C ARG A 52 28.87 19.89 -6.52
N ARG A 53 28.84 20.48 -7.71
CA ARG A 53 29.71 20.12 -8.86
C ARG A 53 29.49 18.70 -9.39
N ASN A 54 28.25 18.21 -9.35
CA ASN A 54 27.86 16.99 -10.04
C ASN A 54 27.25 17.32 -11.40
N HIS A 55 27.67 16.60 -12.43
CA HIS A 55 27.10 16.69 -13.77
C HIS A 55 26.36 15.39 -14.06
N LEU A 56 25.04 15.46 -14.17
CA LEU A 56 24.17 14.33 -14.48
C LEU A 56 23.64 14.50 -15.89
N THR A 57 24.14 13.67 -16.80
CA THR A 57 23.80 13.74 -18.23
C THR A 57 23.39 12.39 -18.80
N HIS A 58 22.38 12.37 -19.68
CA HIS A 58 21.96 11.15 -20.38
C HIS A 58 21.55 9.98 -19.45
N ASN A 59 21.15 10.26 -18.20
CA ASN A 59 20.67 9.22 -17.30
C ASN A 59 19.16 9.00 -17.49
N SER A 60 18.68 7.79 -17.20
CA SER A 60 17.28 7.40 -17.30
C SER A 60 16.68 7.12 -15.92
N PHE A 61 15.75 7.97 -15.47
CA PHE A 61 15.02 7.82 -14.21
C PHE A 61 13.60 7.26 -14.46
N ILE A 62 13.41 5.97 -14.18
CA ILE A 62 12.25 5.20 -14.64
C ILE A 62 11.45 4.64 -13.45
N ASN A 63 10.24 5.16 -13.24
CA ASN A 63 9.26 4.65 -12.28
C ASN A 63 9.82 4.48 -10.85
N ASN A 64 10.67 5.42 -10.42
CA ASN A 64 11.03 5.52 -9.01
C ASN A 64 9.88 6.20 -8.26
N THR A 65 9.67 5.87 -6.98
CA THR A 65 8.66 6.57 -6.15
C THR A 65 9.02 8.05 -5.98
N GLU A 66 10.32 8.37 -5.94
CA GLU A 66 10.90 9.71 -5.99
C GLU A 66 12.16 9.68 -6.88
N GLN A 67 12.26 10.56 -7.88
CA GLN A 67 13.42 10.53 -8.79
C GLN A 67 14.70 11.02 -8.11
N VAL A 68 14.61 12.17 -7.44
CA VAL A 68 15.73 12.84 -6.76
C VAL A 68 15.27 13.35 -5.41
N LYS A 69 15.96 12.95 -4.34
CA LYS A 69 15.72 13.43 -2.97
C LYS A 69 16.87 14.30 -2.47
N ILE A 70 16.55 15.43 -1.85
CA ILE A 70 17.51 16.26 -1.11
C ILE A 70 17.37 15.95 0.39
N ALA A 71 18.33 15.21 0.96
CA ALA A 71 18.29 14.75 2.34
C ALA A 71 18.62 15.89 3.32
N GLY A 72 17.63 16.38 4.06
CA GLY A 72 17.78 17.49 5.01
C GLY A 72 17.12 18.81 4.59
N GLY A 73 16.45 18.84 3.43
CA GLY A 73 15.77 20.04 2.92
C GLY A 73 16.70 21.06 2.26
N GLY A 74 16.16 22.01 1.50
CA GLY A 74 16.95 23.05 0.82
C GLY A 74 17.24 22.78 -0.67
N ARG A 75 18.21 23.51 -1.24
CA ARG A 75 18.52 23.52 -2.68
C ARG A 75 19.91 23.02 -2.98
N LEU A 76 20.02 22.25 -4.06
CA LEU A 76 21.29 21.95 -4.70
C LEU A 76 21.78 23.22 -5.40
N GLN A 77 23.01 23.64 -5.10
CA GLN A 77 23.69 24.71 -5.85
C GLN A 77 24.80 24.07 -6.69
N ASP A 78 25.16 24.67 -7.82
CA ASP A 78 26.26 24.21 -8.68
C ASP A 78 26.22 22.73 -9.11
N ASN A 79 25.03 22.11 -9.19
CA ASN A 79 24.84 20.80 -9.81
C ASN A 79 24.12 20.99 -11.15
N ARG A 80 24.59 20.28 -12.18
CA ARG A 80 24.07 20.41 -13.56
C ARG A 80 23.29 19.15 -13.93
N TRP A 81 22.07 19.37 -14.40
CA TRP A 81 21.18 18.34 -14.95
C TRP A 81 20.93 18.69 -16.39
N TYR A 82 21.23 17.78 -17.31
CA TYR A 82 21.12 18.05 -18.73
C TYR A 82 20.88 16.77 -19.52
N ARG A 83 19.81 16.74 -20.33
CA ARG A 83 19.49 15.58 -21.19
C ARG A 83 19.29 14.29 -20.41
N ASN A 84 18.58 14.34 -19.29
CA ASN A 84 18.14 13.12 -18.61
C ASN A 84 16.70 12.78 -19.00
N TYR A 85 16.36 11.49 -18.99
CA TYR A 85 14.99 11.03 -19.13
C TYR A 85 14.32 10.90 -17.75
N TRP A 86 13.08 11.38 -17.66
CA TRP A 86 12.30 11.41 -16.42
C TRP A 86 10.91 10.81 -16.67
N SER A 87 10.60 9.69 -16.03
CA SER A 87 9.30 9.00 -16.21
C SER A 87 8.09 9.78 -15.69
N ASP A 88 8.29 10.77 -14.82
CA ASP A 88 7.26 11.68 -14.29
C ASP A 88 7.21 13.03 -15.03
N TYR A 89 7.99 13.19 -16.10
CA TYR A 89 7.96 14.37 -16.96
C TYR A 89 6.83 14.27 -17.99
N VAL A 90 5.96 15.28 -18.01
CA VAL A 90 4.76 15.35 -18.89
C VAL A 90 5.06 16.15 -20.16
N GLY A 91 6.30 16.07 -20.65
CA GLY A 91 6.85 16.94 -21.68
C GLY A 91 6.16 16.91 -23.04
N TYR A 92 6.44 17.95 -23.82
CA TYR A 92 6.07 18.08 -25.22
C TYR A 92 7.33 18.27 -26.06
N ASP A 93 7.35 17.67 -27.25
CA ASP A 93 8.44 17.73 -28.23
C ASP A 93 7.79 18.03 -29.58
N GLY A 94 7.80 19.31 -29.95
CA GLY A 94 7.12 19.84 -31.11
C GLY A 94 7.92 19.77 -32.40
N ASP A 95 9.25 19.68 -32.32
CA ASP A 95 10.15 19.60 -33.47
C ASP A 95 10.58 18.15 -33.79
N GLY A 96 10.28 17.21 -32.90
CA GLY A 96 10.50 15.78 -33.07
C GLY A 96 11.97 15.37 -32.94
N ASP A 97 12.80 16.19 -32.27
CA ASP A 97 14.22 15.92 -32.09
C ASP A 97 14.52 14.94 -30.94
N GLY A 98 13.49 14.52 -30.19
CA GLY A 98 13.57 13.60 -29.06
C GLY A 98 13.92 14.29 -27.73
N VAL A 99 13.97 15.61 -27.69
CA VAL A 99 14.20 16.47 -26.52
C VAL A 99 12.92 17.25 -26.21
N GLY A 100 12.58 17.37 -24.93
CA GLY A 100 11.43 18.14 -24.51
C GLY A 100 11.66 19.65 -24.64
N ASP A 101 10.70 20.35 -25.25
CA ASP A 101 10.67 21.82 -25.39
C ASP A 101 10.46 22.54 -24.06
N ILE A 102 9.97 21.82 -23.04
CA ILE A 102 9.68 22.35 -21.71
C ILE A 102 10.75 21.84 -20.72
N PRO A 103 11.34 22.70 -19.88
CA PRO A 103 12.29 22.23 -18.89
C PRO A 103 11.60 21.35 -17.84
N TYR A 104 12.21 20.23 -17.49
CA TYR A 104 11.78 19.44 -16.34
C TYR A 104 12.11 20.19 -15.04
N ARG A 105 11.16 20.20 -14.11
CA ARG A 105 11.31 20.84 -12.80
C ARG A 105 10.83 19.90 -11.70
N ALA A 106 11.71 19.59 -10.75
CA ALA A 106 11.30 18.82 -9.58
C ALA A 106 10.58 19.76 -8.59
N GLU A 107 9.24 19.72 -8.62
CA GLU A 107 8.35 20.56 -7.84
C GLU A 107 7.32 19.69 -7.07
N ARG A 108 7.59 19.43 -5.78
CA ARG A 108 6.60 18.88 -4.83
C ARG A 108 6.22 19.95 -3.81
N LEU A 109 4.93 20.24 -3.67
CA LEU A 109 4.43 21.34 -2.85
C LEU A 109 4.48 20.98 -1.37
N PHE A 110 4.11 19.76 -1.02
CA PHE A 110 4.15 19.28 0.36
C PHE A 110 5.58 19.33 0.91
N GLU A 111 6.57 19.04 0.10
CA GLU A 111 7.98 19.16 0.50
C GLU A 111 8.44 20.61 0.65
N ASN A 112 8.05 21.51 -0.27
CA ASN A 112 8.32 22.94 -0.12
C ASN A 112 7.63 23.54 1.12
N LEU A 113 6.44 23.03 1.45
CA LEU A 113 5.71 23.40 2.65
C LEU A 113 6.39 22.85 3.91
N MET A 114 6.93 21.62 3.90
CA MET A 114 7.73 21.08 5.01
C MET A 114 9.02 21.87 5.24
N ASP A 115 9.67 22.36 4.19
CA ASP A 115 10.88 23.20 4.31
C ASP A 115 10.57 24.56 4.96
N ARG A 116 9.38 25.12 4.76
CA ARG A 116 8.93 26.39 5.40
C ARG A 116 8.25 26.19 6.74
N TYR A 117 7.59 25.06 6.94
CA TYR A 117 6.82 24.72 8.13
C TYR A 117 7.23 23.31 8.59
N PRO A 118 8.31 23.19 9.38
CA PRO A 118 8.81 21.90 9.87
C PRO A 118 7.73 21.06 10.58
N MET A 119 6.72 21.72 11.17
CA MET A 119 5.53 21.08 11.77
C MET A 119 4.76 20.16 10.81
N LEU A 120 4.85 20.39 9.50
CA LEU A 120 4.20 19.55 8.50
C LEU A 120 4.86 18.18 8.32
N ARG A 121 6.06 17.96 8.88
CA ARG A 121 6.68 16.62 8.97
C ARG A 121 5.78 15.62 9.68
N LEU A 122 4.86 16.08 10.54
CA LEU A 122 3.86 15.24 11.18
C LEU A 122 2.98 14.49 10.18
N PHE A 123 2.76 15.04 8.98
CA PHE A 123 1.93 14.41 7.95
C PHE A 123 2.70 13.43 7.05
N LEU A 124 4.01 13.28 7.22
CA LEU A 124 4.81 12.29 6.49
C LEU A 124 4.19 10.90 6.62
N TYR A 125 4.18 10.18 5.50
CA TYR A 125 3.61 8.83 5.36
C TYR A 125 2.09 8.74 5.60
N SER A 126 1.37 9.86 5.47
CA SER A 126 -0.10 9.87 5.52
C SER A 126 -0.72 10.10 4.12
N PRO A 127 -1.98 9.68 3.90
CA PRO A 127 -2.72 10.01 2.67
C PRO A 127 -2.83 11.52 2.40
N ALA A 128 -2.71 12.36 3.44
CA ALA A 128 -2.77 13.81 3.32
C ALA A 128 -1.59 14.40 2.51
N THR A 129 -0.41 13.78 2.54
CA THR A 129 0.75 14.21 1.73
C THR A 129 0.43 14.18 0.24
N GLN A 130 -0.19 13.09 -0.22
CA GLN A 130 -0.57 12.91 -1.62
C GLN A 130 -1.71 13.85 -2.03
N ALA A 131 -2.66 14.10 -1.13
CA ALA A 131 -3.75 15.04 -1.35
C ALA A 131 -3.26 16.49 -1.46
N ILE A 132 -2.26 16.88 -0.66
CA ILE A 132 -1.66 18.23 -0.70
C ILE A 132 -0.88 18.44 -2.00
N ASP A 133 -0.05 17.48 -2.41
CA ASP A 133 0.68 17.56 -3.68
C ASP A 133 -0.25 17.53 -4.90
N PHE A 134 -1.36 16.80 -4.83
CA PHE A 134 -2.39 16.82 -5.85
C PHE A 134 -3.11 18.19 -5.91
N ALA A 135 -3.56 18.70 -4.77
CA ALA A 135 -4.26 19.99 -4.68
C ALA A 135 -3.38 21.15 -5.16
N ALA A 136 -2.07 21.09 -4.88
CA ALA A 136 -1.07 22.04 -5.36
C ALA A 136 -0.97 22.12 -6.89
N ARG A 137 -1.06 20.96 -7.55
CA ARG A 137 -1.00 20.83 -9.00
C ARG A 137 -2.33 21.27 -9.64
N ALA A 138 -3.44 21.03 -8.95
CA ALA A 138 -4.78 21.37 -9.41
C ALA A 138 -5.13 22.87 -9.24
N PHE A 139 -4.56 23.55 -8.24
CA PHE A 139 -4.83 24.96 -7.94
C PHE A 139 -3.52 25.73 -7.67
N PRO A 140 -3.00 26.51 -8.64
CA PRO A 140 -1.71 27.19 -8.52
C PRO A 140 -1.82 28.50 -7.72
N LEU A 141 -2.36 28.44 -6.50
CA LEU A 141 -2.35 29.57 -5.56
C LEU A 141 -0.99 29.71 -4.84
N VAL A 142 -0.20 28.63 -4.82
CA VAL A 142 1.16 28.61 -4.27
C VAL A 142 2.06 27.94 -5.30
N THR A 143 2.94 28.70 -5.94
CA THR A 143 3.94 28.14 -6.86
C THR A 143 5.10 27.56 -6.05
N PRO A 144 5.29 26.22 -6.03
CA PRO A 144 6.45 25.61 -5.40
C PRO A 144 7.74 26.11 -6.06
N GLN A 145 8.81 26.27 -5.28
CA GLN A 145 10.11 26.58 -5.89
C GLN A 145 10.73 25.28 -6.42
N PRO A 146 11.26 25.27 -7.66
CA PRO A 146 11.92 24.10 -8.20
C PRO A 146 13.20 23.82 -7.40
N LYS A 147 13.37 22.55 -7.02
CA LYS A 147 14.55 22.04 -6.31
C LYS A 147 15.69 21.71 -7.26
N LEU A 148 15.36 21.30 -8.49
CA LEU A 148 16.29 21.14 -9.61
C LEU A 148 15.55 21.43 -10.92
N VAL A 149 16.31 21.77 -11.96
CA VAL A 149 15.81 22.01 -13.31
C VAL A 149 16.71 21.28 -14.30
N ASP A 150 16.12 20.48 -15.19
CA ASP A 150 16.78 19.98 -16.40
C ASP A 150 16.22 20.76 -17.58
N ALA A 151 17.09 21.51 -18.26
CA ALA A 151 16.70 22.44 -19.32
C ALA A 151 16.32 21.75 -20.64
N GLN A 152 16.76 20.50 -20.85
CA GLN A 152 16.57 19.75 -22.10
C GLN A 152 16.31 18.28 -21.76
N PRO A 153 15.18 17.94 -21.10
CA PRO A 153 14.87 16.56 -20.73
C PRO A 153 14.68 15.70 -22.00
N LEU A 154 15.05 14.42 -21.94
CA LEU A 154 14.83 13.48 -23.05
C LEU A 154 13.39 12.97 -23.05
N MET A 155 12.83 12.74 -24.24
CA MET A 155 11.48 12.20 -24.42
C MET A 155 11.40 10.67 -24.30
N ALA A 156 12.53 9.98 -24.47
CA ALA A 156 12.63 8.53 -24.36
C ALA A 156 13.81 8.10 -23.46
N PRO A 157 13.68 6.99 -22.72
CA PRO A 157 14.78 6.47 -21.92
C PRO A 157 15.92 5.98 -22.81
N GLN A 158 17.15 6.23 -22.39
CA GLN A 158 18.37 5.66 -22.98
C GLN A 158 18.84 4.45 -22.16
N PHE A 159 19.25 3.41 -22.86
CA PHE A 159 19.77 2.18 -22.28
C PHE A 159 21.17 1.89 -22.85
N PRO A 160 22.21 1.81 -22.00
CA PRO A 160 23.53 1.40 -22.43
C PRO A 160 23.52 0.03 -23.12
N SER A 161 24.33 -0.11 -24.16
CA SER A 161 24.50 -1.38 -24.88
C SER A 161 25.21 -2.41 -24.00
N GLY A 162 24.63 -3.61 -23.87
CA GLY A 162 25.22 -4.72 -23.11
C GLY A 162 24.70 -4.90 -21.68
N LEU A 163 23.77 -4.07 -21.21
CA LEU A 163 23.06 -4.29 -19.94
C LEU A 163 21.87 -5.26 -20.11
N PRO A 164 21.54 -6.04 -19.07
CA PRO A 164 20.37 -6.92 -19.10
C PRO A 164 19.08 -6.10 -19.29
N PRO A 165 18.07 -6.66 -19.99
CA PRO A 165 16.80 -5.97 -20.19
C PRO A 165 16.14 -5.66 -18.85
N LEU A 166 15.45 -4.52 -18.77
CA LEU A 166 14.70 -4.16 -17.58
C LEU A 166 13.69 -5.28 -17.25
N PRO A 167 13.62 -5.73 -15.98
CA PRO A 167 12.55 -6.62 -15.56
C PRO A 167 11.20 -5.91 -15.79
N PRO A 168 10.12 -6.66 -16.07
CA PRO A 168 8.79 -6.06 -16.20
C PRO A 168 8.47 -5.24 -14.93
N PRO A 169 7.83 -4.07 -15.07
CA PRO A 169 7.54 -3.20 -13.94
C PRO A 169 6.82 -3.99 -12.85
N SER A 170 7.46 -4.11 -11.68
CA SER A 170 6.79 -4.58 -10.47
C SER A 170 5.68 -3.55 -10.17
N GLY A 171 4.44 -4.03 -10.22
CA GLY A 171 3.27 -3.18 -10.43
C GLY A 171 3.14 -2.05 -9.41
N ASN A 172 3.25 -0.81 -9.89
CA ASN A 172 2.42 0.30 -9.44
C ASN A 172 2.62 1.51 -10.38
N GLN A 173 1.80 1.63 -11.41
CA GLN A 173 1.63 2.89 -12.13
C GLN A 173 0.14 3.14 -12.27
N GLY A 174 -0.40 3.93 -11.35
CA GLY A 174 -1.74 4.48 -11.45
C GLY A 174 -1.75 5.61 -12.46
N THR A 175 -2.39 5.38 -13.60
CA THR A 175 -2.87 6.45 -14.48
C THR A 175 -4.16 7.02 -13.87
N PHE A 176 -4.19 8.33 -13.60
CA PHE A 176 -5.40 9.01 -13.14
C PHE A 176 -5.80 10.12 -14.12
N THR A 177 -7.05 10.04 -14.58
CA THR A 177 -7.75 11.08 -15.34
C THR A 177 -8.50 12.02 -14.38
N ALA A 178 -8.55 13.29 -14.77
CA ALA A 178 -8.80 14.47 -13.93
C ALA A 178 -10.26 14.71 -13.42
N GLY A 179 -11.06 13.68 -13.16
CA GLY A 179 -12.52 13.84 -12.98
C GLY A 179 -13.08 14.07 -11.57
N GLY A 180 -12.31 13.89 -10.49
CA GLY A 180 -12.92 13.67 -9.15
C GLY A 180 -12.86 14.81 -8.13
N LEU A 181 -12.23 15.95 -8.42
CA LEU A 181 -11.73 16.85 -7.37
C LEU A 181 -12.36 18.25 -7.31
N LEU A 182 -13.68 18.33 -7.49
CA LEU A 182 -14.48 19.53 -7.19
C LEU A 182 -15.36 19.41 -5.93
N LEU A 183 -15.28 18.32 -5.15
CA LEU A 183 -16.15 18.11 -4.00
C LEU A 183 -15.52 18.37 -2.61
N PHE A 184 -14.24 18.76 -2.54
CA PHE A 184 -13.55 18.93 -1.26
C PHE A 184 -13.34 20.37 -0.76
N ALA A 185 -13.76 21.38 -1.52
CA ALA A 185 -13.64 22.79 -1.11
C ALA A 185 -14.95 23.41 -0.55
N GLY A 186 -16.06 22.68 -0.52
CA GLY A 186 -17.40 23.26 -0.28
C GLY A 186 -18.17 22.80 0.97
N LEU A 187 -17.62 21.92 1.82
CA LEU A 187 -18.43 21.26 2.87
C LEU A 187 -17.82 21.38 4.29
N LEU A 188 -17.44 22.61 4.65
CA LEU A 188 -17.07 22.98 6.02
C LEU A 188 -18.12 23.86 6.72
N VAL A 189 -19.31 24.03 6.14
CA VAL A 189 -20.43 24.70 6.80
C VAL A 189 -21.70 23.90 6.48
N LEU A 190 -22.42 23.50 7.54
CA LEU A 190 -23.68 22.72 7.58
C LEU A 190 -23.55 21.20 7.57
N PHE A 191 -23.38 20.60 8.75
CA PHE A 191 -24.29 19.57 9.30
C PHE A 191 -24.01 19.40 10.81
N PRO A 192 -25.04 19.27 11.67
CA PRO A 192 -24.86 19.16 13.10
C PRO A 192 -24.43 17.73 13.49
N PHE A 193 -23.67 17.66 14.58
CA PHE A 193 -23.27 16.48 15.33
C PHE A 193 -24.24 15.30 15.24
N VAL A 194 -23.76 14.15 14.74
CA VAL A 194 -24.33 12.84 15.05
C VAL A 194 -23.44 12.20 16.13
N PRO A 195 -23.98 11.78 17.28
CA PRO A 195 -23.16 11.23 18.34
C PRO A 195 -22.69 9.82 17.97
N ILE A 196 -21.39 9.59 18.09
CA ILE A 196 -20.79 8.25 18.07
C ILE A 196 -21.26 7.53 19.34
N ARG A 197 -22.21 6.61 19.21
CA ARG A 197 -22.53 5.66 20.29
C ARG A 197 -21.36 4.70 20.44
N SER A 198 -20.58 4.89 21.49
CA SER A 198 -19.70 3.86 22.03
C SER A 198 -20.55 2.63 22.39
N ARG A 199 -20.46 1.57 21.60
CA ARG A 199 -20.84 0.24 22.08
C ARG A 199 -19.73 -0.22 23.01
N THR A 200 -20.00 -0.13 24.30
CA THR A 200 -19.25 -0.81 25.36
C THR A 200 -19.12 -2.28 24.97
N LEU A 201 -17.88 -2.74 24.80
CA LEU A 201 -17.55 -4.15 24.62
C LEU A 201 -17.82 -4.85 25.94
N SER A 202 -19.05 -5.35 26.10
CA SER A 202 -19.32 -6.42 27.04
C SER A 202 -18.62 -7.68 26.53
N SER A 203 -17.62 -8.11 27.28
CA SER A 203 -17.07 -9.45 27.24
C SER A 203 -18.20 -10.49 27.17
N LEU A 204 -18.28 -11.24 26.09
CA LEU A 204 -19.06 -12.48 26.02
C LEU A 204 -18.14 -13.52 25.40
N GLN A 205 -17.56 -14.39 26.22
CA GLN A 205 -18.21 -15.67 26.58
C GLN A 205 -18.63 -16.45 25.34
N THR A 206 -17.95 -17.58 25.16
CA THR A 206 -18.40 -18.73 24.40
C THR A 206 -19.87 -19.07 24.73
N ALA A 207 -20.64 -19.35 23.66
CA ALA A 207 -21.95 -20.00 23.59
C ALA A 207 -23.25 -19.14 23.70
N HIS A 208 -23.93 -18.93 22.56
CA HIS A 208 -25.22 -19.57 22.23
C HIS A 208 -25.70 -19.24 20.78
N GLY A 209 -26.08 -20.27 20.01
CA GLY A 209 -27.32 -20.24 19.21
C GLY A 209 -27.29 -20.19 17.68
N GLY A 210 -26.21 -19.76 17.02
CA GLY A 210 -26.13 -19.70 15.54
C GLY A 210 -25.08 -20.66 14.99
N LYS A 211 -25.46 -21.56 14.06
CA LYS A 211 -24.52 -22.45 13.38
C LYS A 211 -23.53 -21.61 12.56
N ALA A 212 -22.22 -21.78 12.80
CA ALA A 212 -21.18 -21.09 12.04
C ALA A 212 -21.25 -21.47 10.55
N MET A 213 -21.00 -20.50 9.67
CA MET A 213 -20.96 -20.72 8.22
C MET A 213 -19.63 -21.39 7.81
N VAL A 214 -18.54 -21.02 8.46
CA VAL A 214 -17.23 -21.65 8.32
C VAL A 214 -16.75 -22.05 9.71
N GLN A 215 -16.32 -23.29 9.87
CA GLN A 215 -15.75 -23.76 11.12
C GLN A 215 -14.45 -24.53 10.85
N VAL A 216 -13.39 -24.12 11.54
CA VAL A 216 -12.04 -24.68 11.43
C VAL A 216 -11.60 -25.07 12.83
N GLN A 217 -11.21 -26.33 13.02
CA GLN A 217 -10.72 -26.84 14.30
C GLN A 217 -9.42 -27.59 14.11
N ASN A 218 -8.38 -27.16 14.82
CA ASN A 218 -7.05 -27.77 14.85
C ASN A 218 -6.50 -28.07 13.44
N LEU A 219 -6.68 -27.13 12.51
CA LEU A 219 -6.19 -27.26 11.15
C LEU A 219 -4.67 -27.25 11.16
N CYS A 220 -4.06 -28.32 10.67
CA CYS A 220 -2.62 -28.38 10.45
C CYS A 220 -2.31 -28.76 9.00
N LYS A 221 -1.30 -28.09 8.44
CA LYS A 221 -0.77 -28.38 7.12
C LYS A 221 0.75 -28.40 7.14
N ARG A 222 1.31 -29.54 6.74
CA ARG A 222 2.74 -29.74 6.56
C ARG A 222 3.08 -30.01 5.08
N PHE A 223 4.20 -29.46 4.61
CA PHE A 223 4.83 -29.74 3.33
C PHE A 223 6.24 -30.29 3.60
N GLY A 224 6.42 -31.61 3.49
CA GLY A 224 7.67 -32.27 3.92
C GLY A 224 7.95 -32.03 5.40
N ALA A 225 9.07 -31.39 5.71
CA ALA A 225 9.44 -30.98 7.08
C ALA A 225 8.81 -29.64 7.52
N HIS A 226 8.38 -28.80 6.58
CA HIS A 226 7.91 -27.45 6.87
C HIS A 226 6.42 -27.45 7.29
N ILE A 227 6.13 -26.93 8.47
CA ILE A 227 4.76 -26.74 8.98
C ILE A 227 4.27 -25.36 8.52
N ALA A 228 3.35 -25.34 7.56
CA ALA A 228 2.80 -24.11 6.99
C ALA A 228 1.56 -23.60 7.74
N VAL A 229 0.83 -24.50 8.39
CA VAL A 229 -0.29 -24.17 9.30
C VAL A 229 -0.22 -25.12 10.49
N ASP A 230 -0.34 -24.57 11.70
CA ASP A 230 -0.14 -25.31 12.94
C ASP A 230 -1.28 -25.05 13.93
N HIS A 231 -2.14 -26.07 14.10
CA HIS A 231 -3.28 -26.11 15.03
C HIS A 231 -4.19 -24.88 14.98
N LEU A 232 -4.47 -24.37 13.78
CA LEU A 232 -5.32 -23.21 13.58
C LEU A 232 -6.80 -23.54 13.84
N SER A 233 -7.46 -22.75 14.69
CA SER A 233 -8.89 -22.91 14.99
C SER A 233 -9.59 -21.54 14.95
N PHE A 234 -10.71 -21.46 14.23
CA PHE A 234 -11.57 -20.28 14.19
C PHE A 234 -12.94 -20.66 13.61
N ALA A 235 -13.92 -19.76 13.76
CA ALA A 235 -15.24 -19.90 13.15
C ALA A 235 -15.71 -18.56 12.60
N ILE A 236 -16.48 -18.58 11.51
CA ILE A 236 -17.04 -17.39 10.85
C ILE A 236 -18.55 -17.52 10.82
N ARG A 237 -19.26 -16.47 11.22
CA ARG A 237 -20.73 -16.41 11.25
C ARG A 237 -21.30 -16.10 9.85
N PRO A 238 -22.55 -16.49 9.57
CA PRO A 238 -23.25 -16.01 8.38
C PRO A 238 -23.25 -14.46 8.30
N GLY A 239 -22.94 -13.89 7.13
CA GLY A 239 -22.87 -12.44 6.90
C GLY A 239 -21.65 -11.72 7.48
N GLU A 240 -20.75 -12.41 8.18
CA GLU A 240 -19.53 -11.81 8.75
C GLU A 240 -18.41 -11.73 7.70
N ALA A 241 -17.65 -10.63 7.69
CA ALA A 241 -16.41 -10.49 6.95
C ALA A 241 -15.19 -10.66 7.87
N VAL A 242 -14.37 -11.69 7.61
CA VAL A 242 -13.18 -11.99 8.40
C VAL A 242 -11.92 -11.86 7.56
N ALA A 243 -10.95 -11.09 8.05
CA ALA A 243 -9.64 -10.95 7.45
C ALA A 243 -8.63 -11.93 8.05
N LEU A 244 -7.96 -12.73 7.22
CA LEU A 244 -6.69 -13.39 7.56
C LEU A 244 -5.55 -12.40 7.30
N TRP A 245 -5.08 -11.75 8.35
CA TRP A 245 -4.05 -10.73 8.26
C TRP A 245 -2.68 -11.28 8.69
N GLY A 246 -1.62 -10.96 7.95
CA GLY A 246 -0.26 -11.34 8.30
C GLY A 246 0.74 -11.12 7.16
N PRO A 247 2.06 -11.18 7.44
CA PRO A 247 3.08 -11.02 6.41
C PRO A 247 3.04 -12.15 5.36
N ASN A 248 3.79 -11.96 4.27
CA ASN A 248 4.00 -13.03 3.29
C ASN A 248 4.69 -14.22 3.97
N GLY A 249 4.27 -15.44 3.62
CA GLY A 249 4.76 -16.66 4.28
C GLY A 249 4.08 -17.00 5.61
N ALA A 250 3.16 -16.18 6.13
CA ALA A 250 2.46 -16.48 7.39
C ALA A 250 1.49 -17.68 7.33
N GLY A 251 1.24 -18.24 6.14
CA GLY A 251 0.33 -19.38 5.95
C GLY A 251 -1.06 -19.03 5.39
N LYS A 252 -1.37 -17.75 5.12
CA LYS A 252 -2.69 -17.26 4.65
C LYS A 252 -3.25 -18.07 3.46
N THR A 253 -2.56 -18.06 2.33
CA THR A 253 -2.92 -18.82 1.12
C THR A 253 -3.01 -20.33 1.40
N THR A 254 -2.17 -20.86 2.29
CA THR A 254 -2.21 -22.29 2.64
C THR A 254 -3.50 -22.64 3.40
N VAL A 255 -3.93 -21.79 4.32
CA VAL A 255 -5.23 -21.93 5.01
C VAL A 255 -6.36 -21.92 3.99
N LEU A 256 -6.40 -20.92 3.11
CA LEU A 256 -7.44 -20.84 2.07
C LEU A 256 -7.48 -22.08 1.17
N ARG A 257 -6.33 -22.60 0.75
CA ARG A 257 -6.23 -23.85 -0.03
C ARG A 257 -6.75 -25.07 0.74
N CYS A 258 -6.56 -25.13 2.07
CA CYS A 258 -7.16 -26.18 2.90
C CYS A 258 -8.68 -26.06 2.94
N LEU A 259 -9.22 -24.85 3.09
CA LEU A 259 -10.66 -24.56 3.11
C LEU A 259 -11.35 -24.80 1.75
N LEU A 260 -10.59 -24.83 0.66
CA LEU A 260 -11.09 -25.23 -0.67
C LEU A 260 -10.95 -26.75 -0.91
N GLY A 261 -10.23 -27.46 -0.02
CA GLY A 261 -9.87 -28.87 -0.19
C GLY A 261 -8.91 -29.11 -1.35
N LEU A 262 -8.06 -28.11 -1.70
CA LEU A 262 -7.06 -28.21 -2.76
C LEU A 262 -5.75 -28.84 -2.27
N VAL A 263 -5.52 -28.86 -0.96
CA VAL A 263 -4.37 -29.51 -0.34
C VAL A 263 -4.82 -30.39 0.83
N PRO A 264 -4.17 -31.54 1.09
CA PRO A 264 -4.52 -32.40 2.21
C PRO A 264 -4.07 -31.79 3.54
N PHE A 265 -4.88 -31.94 4.59
CA PHE A 265 -4.67 -31.37 5.93
C PHE A 265 -5.17 -32.30 7.04
N THR A 266 -4.73 -32.06 8.28
CA THR A 266 -5.29 -32.64 9.51
C THR A 266 -6.11 -31.60 10.28
N GLY A 267 -6.94 -32.03 11.23
CA GLY A 267 -7.96 -31.19 11.86
C GLY A 267 -9.35 -31.40 11.27
N GLN A 268 -10.27 -30.47 11.47
CA GLN A 268 -11.63 -30.51 10.93
C GLN A 268 -11.96 -29.16 10.27
N VAL A 269 -12.55 -29.21 9.08
CA VAL A 269 -13.05 -28.01 8.38
C VAL A 269 -14.45 -28.29 7.86
N GLN A 270 -15.39 -27.43 8.24
CA GLN A 270 -16.80 -27.49 7.85
C GLN A 270 -17.23 -26.17 7.20
N ILE A 271 -17.99 -26.28 6.11
CA ILE A 271 -18.58 -25.15 5.39
C ILE A 271 -20.09 -25.40 5.30
N GLY A 272 -20.88 -24.54 5.94
CA GLY A 272 -22.29 -24.76 6.20
C GLY A 272 -22.50 -26.04 7.00
N GLU A 273 -23.09 -27.06 6.36
CA GLU A 273 -23.27 -28.38 6.96
C GLU A 273 -22.23 -29.42 6.51
N TYR A 274 -21.42 -29.12 5.51
CA TYR A 274 -20.55 -30.09 4.85
C TYR A 274 -19.13 -30.09 5.42
N GLU A 275 -18.64 -31.26 5.85
CA GLU A 275 -17.23 -31.44 6.22
C GLU A 275 -16.38 -31.65 4.94
N ILE A 276 -15.28 -30.92 4.79
CA ILE A 276 -14.54 -30.84 3.52
C ILE A 276 -13.93 -32.17 3.08
N ARG A 277 -13.38 -32.97 3.99
CA ARG A 277 -12.71 -34.22 3.64
C ARG A 277 -13.70 -35.31 3.22
N ARG A 278 -14.91 -35.30 3.77
CA ARG A 278 -16.00 -36.24 3.44
C ARG A 278 -16.87 -35.76 2.28
N GLN A 279 -17.16 -34.46 2.24
CA GLN A 279 -18.19 -33.85 1.39
C GLN A 279 -17.67 -32.63 0.61
N GLY A 280 -16.38 -32.62 0.24
CA GLY A 280 -15.71 -31.47 -0.36
C GLY A 280 -16.38 -30.90 -1.63
N LYS A 281 -17.03 -31.73 -2.45
CA LYS A 281 -17.78 -31.24 -3.63
C LYS A 281 -19.01 -30.42 -3.23
N ALA A 282 -19.73 -30.82 -2.19
CA ALA A 282 -20.88 -30.09 -1.67
C ALA A 282 -20.43 -28.81 -0.97
N ALA A 283 -19.38 -28.89 -0.14
CA ALA A 283 -18.76 -27.72 0.50
C ALA A 283 -18.32 -26.66 -0.53
N ARG A 284 -17.60 -27.06 -1.60
CA ARG A 284 -17.15 -26.14 -2.66
C ARG A 284 -18.27 -25.47 -3.44
N ARG A 285 -19.48 -26.05 -3.49
CA ARG A 285 -20.64 -25.39 -4.12
C ARG A 285 -21.13 -24.19 -3.32
N LEU A 286 -20.84 -24.16 -2.02
CA LEU A 286 -21.17 -23.03 -1.15
C LEU A 286 -20.13 -21.90 -1.20
N ILE A 287 -19.04 -22.08 -1.96
CA ILE A 287 -17.89 -21.16 -1.97
C ILE A 287 -17.71 -20.55 -3.36
N GLY A 288 -17.71 -19.23 -3.42
CA GLY A 288 -17.08 -18.46 -4.48
C GLY A 288 -15.62 -18.22 -4.10
N PHE A 289 -14.68 -18.44 -5.02
CA PHE A 289 -13.26 -18.26 -4.76
C PHE A 289 -12.64 -17.31 -5.77
N VAL A 290 -11.88 -16.33 -5.27
CA VAL A 290 -11.04 -15.45 -6.08
C VAL A 290 -9.57 -15.70 -5.69
N PRO A 291 -8.74 -16.24 -6.59
CA PRO A 291 -7.31 -16.45 -6.33
C PRO A 291 -6.52 -15.14 -6.40
N GLN A 292 -5.32 -15.16 -5.82
CA GLN A 292 -4.36 -14.05 -5.89
C GLN A 292 -3.90 -13.77 -7.34
N GLU A 293 -3.61 -14.83 -8.10
CA GLU A 293 -3.27 -14.72 -9.51
C GLU A 293 -4.47 -15.12 -10.37
N LEU A 294 -4.89 -14.20 -11.23
CA LEU A 294 -6.01 -14.39 -12.14
C LEU A 294 -5.54 -14.92 -13.48
N HIS A 295 -5.93 -16.16 -13.78
CA HIS A 295 -5.63 -16.81 -15.06
C HIS A 295 -6.93 -16.99 -15.84
N PHE A 296 -7.08 -16.25 -16.94
CA PHE A 296 -8.21 -16.33 -17.85
C PHE A 296 -7.72 -16.63 -19.27
N TYR A 297 -8.62 -17.11 -20.13
CA TYR A 297 -8.35 -17.21 -21.56
C TYR A 297 -8.46 -15.83 -22.17
N ASP A 298 -7.31 -15.27 -22.54
CA ASP A 298 -7.14 -13.90 -23.02
C ASP A 298 -7.99 -13.55 -24.25
N GLU A 299 -8.25 -14.53 -25.12
CA GLU A 299 -9.04 -14.38 -26.35
C GLU A 299 -10.55 -14.46 -26.13
N LEU A 300 -11.00 -15.00 -24.99
CA LEU A 300 -12.43 -15.04 -24.70
C LEU A 300 -12.92 -13.65 -24.31
N THR A 301 -14.14 -13.30 -24.72
CA THR A 301 -14.81 -12.11 -24.20
C THR A 301 -15.23 -12.30 -22.74
N VAL A 302 -15.52 -11.20 -22.04
CA VAL A 302 -16.10 -11.22 -20.69
C VAL A 302 -17.34 -12.13 -20.62
N ARG A 303 -18.26 -12.00 -21.59
CA ARG A 303 -19.49 -12.80 -21.65
C ARG A 303 -19.22 -14.27 -21.92
N GLU A 304 -18.29 -14.58 -22.81
CA GLU A 304 -17.90 -15.97 -23.10
C GLU A 304 -17.22 -16.61 -21.91
N THR A 305 -16.33 -15.89 -21.22
CA THR A 305 -15.69 -16.33 -19.99
C THR A 305 -16.74 -16.66 -18.92
N MET A 306 -17.72 -15.78 -18.71
CA MET A 306 -18.83 -16.04 -17.79
C MET A 306 -19.66 -17.27 -18.18
N ARG A 307 -19.99 -17.43 -19.46
CA ARG A 307 -20.72 -18.61 -19.97
C ARG A 307 -19.91 -19.89 -19.81
N PHE A 308 -18.61 -19.85 -20.06
CA PHE A 308 -17.69 -20.97 -19.90
C PHE A 308 -17.69 -21.47 -18.45
N TYR A 309 -17.47 -20.57 -17.48
CA TYR A 309 -17.48 -20.94 -16.07
C TYR A 309 -18.86 -21.34 -15.55
N ALA A 310 -19.94 -20.73 -16.04
CA ALA A 310 -21.31 -21.11 -15.68
C ALA A 310 -21.64 -22.54 -16.13
N ARG A 311 -21.21 -22.92 -17.35
CA ARG A 311 -21.34 -24.30 -17.85
C ARG A 311 -20.52 -25.28 -17.02
N LEU A 312 -19.27 -24.93 -16.68
CA LEU A 312 -18.41 -25.77 -15.84
C LEU A 312 -19.02 -25.99 -14.44
N LYS A 313 -19.61 -24.94 -13.86
CA LYS A 313 -20.31 -24.97 -12.57
C LYS A 313 -21.72 -25.58 -12.66
N LYS A 314 -22.22 -25.90 -13.87
CA LYS A 314 -23.59 -26.37 -14.14
C LYS A 314 -24.65 -25.43 -13.55
N THR A 315 -24.44 -24.13 -13.71
CA THR A 315 -25.32 -23.06 -13.20
C THR A 315 -26.09 -22.42 -14.34
N ALA A 316 -27.26 -21.83 -14.04
CA ALA A 316 -28.06 -21.10 -15.00
C ALA A 316 -27.28 -19.94 -15.63
N LEU A 317 -27.52 -19.69 -16.93
CA LEU A 317 -26.90 -18.58 -17.66
C LEU A 317 -27.66 -17.26 -17.50
N ALA A 318 -28.92 -17.32 -17.07
CA ALA A 318 -29.81 -16.15 -16.95
C ALA A 318 -29.22 -15.02 -16.07
N PRO A 319 -28.56 -15.31 -14.92
CA PRO A 319 -28.03 -14.25 -14.05
C PRO A 319 -26.78 -13.53 -14.59
N ILE A 320 -26.19 -13.99 -15.70
CA ILE A 320 -24.91 -13.43 -16.18
C ILE A 320 -25.03 -11.93 -16.50
N GLY A 321 -26.14 -11.51 -17.11
CA GLY A 321 -26.35 -10.08 -17.43
C GLY A 321 -26.42 -9.22 -16.18
N GLU A 322 -27.21 -9.65 -15.19
CA GLU A 322 -27.38 -8.96 -13.91
C GLU A 322 -26.09 -8.90 -13.11
N LEU A 323 -25.33 -10.01 -13.04
CA LEU A 323 -24.03 -10.05 -12.37
C LEU A 323 -23.01 -9.11 -13.03
N LEU A 324 -22.97 -9.09 -14.36
CA LEU A 324 -22.09 -8.16 -15.07
C LEU A 324 -22.52 -6.70 -14.84
N GLN A 325 -23.81 -6.42 -14.74
CA GLN A 325 -24.30 -5.08 -14.41
C GLN A 325 -23.94 -4.68 -12.97
N GLN A 326 -24.18 -5.56 -12.00
CA GLN A 326 -23.86 -5.35 -10.59
C GLN A 326 -22.37 -5.06 -10.37
N LEU A 327 -21.50 -5.67 -11.17
CA LEU A 327 -20.04 -5.52 -11.08
C LEU A 327 -19.49 -4.46 -12.07
N GLY A 328 -20.34 -3.68 -12.73
CA GLY A 328 -19.91 -2.62 -13.65
C GLY A 328 -19.14 -3.13 -14.87
N LEU A 329 -19.48 -4.33 -15.36
CA LEU A 329 -18.87 -5.00 -16.51
C LEU A 329 -19.81 -5.17 -17.71
N ALA A 330 -21.08 -4.73 -17.60
CA ALA A 330 -22.09 -4.92 -18.65
C ALA A 330 -21.67 -4.33 -20.01
N GLU A 331 -21.12 -3.12 -20.04
CA GLU A 331 -20.65 -2.45 -21.27
C GLU A 331 -19.43 -3.13 -21.88
N TYR A 332 -18.65 -3.84 -21.07
CA TYR A 332 -17.45 -4.56 -21.49
C TYR A 332 -17.74 -6.03 -21.81
N ALA A 333 -19.00 -6.44 -21.85
CA ALA A 333 -19.37 -7.85 -22.00
C ALA A 333 -18.81 -8.51 -23.27
N GLN A 334 -18.61 -7.75 -24.36
CA GLN A 334 -18.05 -8.24 -25.62
C GLN A 334 -16.55 -7.96 -25.77
N LYS A 335 -15.92 -7.35 -24.76
CA LYS A 335 -14.49 -7.03 -24.79
C LYS A 335 -13.66 -8.29 -24.48
N PRO A 336 -12.59 -8.59 -25.25
CA PRO A 336 -11.66 -9.67 -24.93
C PRO A 336 -10.99 -9.47 -23.57
N VAL A 337 -10.73 -10.56 -22.84
CA VAL A 337 -10.13 -10.50 -21.50
C VAL A 337 -8.73 -9.86 -21.51
N ARG A 338 -7.93 -10.06 -22.57
CA ARG A 338 -6.61 -9.44 -22.71
C ARG A 338 -6.63 -7.90 -22.68
N GLU A 339 -7.75 -7.29 -23.04
CA GLU A 339 -7.91 -5.84 -23.11
C GLU A 339 -8.50 -5.23 -21.82
N LEU A 340 -8.77 -6.05 -20.80
CA LEU A 340 -9.28 -5.60 -19.50
C LEU A 340 -8.13 -5.06 -18.63
N SER A 341 -8.39 -3.97 -17.90
CA SER A 341 -7.48 -3.50 -16.85
C SER A 341 -7.42 -4.49 -15.69
N GLY A 342 -6.41 -4.37 -14.80
CA GLY A 342 -6.30 -5.22 -13.61
C GLY A 342 -7.58 -5.19 -12.75
N GLY A 343 -8.14 -4.00 -12.52
CA GLY A 343 -9.40 -3.84 -11.79
C GLY A 343 -10.59 -4.51 -12.47
N MET A 344 -10.67 -4.43 -13.80
CA MET A 344 -11.74 -5.11 -14.57
C MET A 344 -11.57 -6.64 -14.52
N LYS A 345 -10.34 -7.15 -14.61
CA LYS A 345 -10.06 -8.59 -14.42
C LYS A 345 -10.45 -9.05 -13.01
N GLN A 346 -10.20 -8.23 -11.99
CA GLN A 346 -10.63 -8.52 -10.62
C GLN A 346 -12.15 -8.58 -10.49
N ARG A 347 -12.86 -7.61 -11.07
CA ARG A 347 -14.33 -7.60 -11.12
C ARG A 347 -14.87 -8.81 -11.89
N LEU A 348 -14.20 -9.25 -12.95
CA LEU A 348 -14.56 -10.47 -13.68
C LEU A 348 -14.35 -11.73 -12.83
N ALA A 349 -13.25 -11.80 -12.07
CA ALA A 349 -13.01 -12.90 -11.13
C ALA A 349 -14.09 -12.97 -10.05
N LEU A 350 -14.50 -11.81 -9.52
CA LEU A 350 -15.62 -11.73 -8.58
C LEU A 350 -16.93 -12.18 -9.24
N ALA A 351 -17.18 -11.81 -10.50
CA ALA A 351 -18.35 -12.27 -11.26
C ALA A 351 -18.39 -13.79 -11.41
N VAL A 352 -17.25 -14.39 -11.75
CA VAL A 352 -17.09 -15.85 -11.86
C VAL A 352 -17.28 -16.55 -10.51
N ALA A 353 -16.77 -15.94 -9.43
CA ALA A 353 -16.97 -16.44 -8.07
C ALA A 353 -18.46 -16.45 -7.69
N LEU A 354 -19.21 -15.43 -8.13
CA LEU A 354 -20.63 -15.20 -7.81
C LEU A 354 -21.64 -15.95 -8.68
N LEU A 355 -21.22 -16.60 -9.77
CA LEU A 355 -22.14 -17.25 -10.74
C LEU A 355 -23.23 -18.13 -10.12
N ALA A 356 -22.91 -18.89 -9.07
CA ALA A 356 -23.83 -19.82 -8.38
C ALA A 356 -24.45 -19.23 -7.11
N ASP A 357 -24.40 -17.91 -6.97
CA ASP A 357 -24.80 -17.15 -5.79
C ASP A 357 -24.34 -17.76 -4.45
N PRO A 358 -23.05 -18.14 -4.31
CA PRO A 358 -22.58 -18.82 -3.12
C PRO A 358 -22.76 -17.95 -1.86
N PRO A 359 -23.09 -18.53 -0.70
CA PRO A 359 -23.19 -17.78 0.56
C PRO A 359 -21.83 -17.36 1.12
N VAL A 360 -20.74 -18.04 0.74
CA VAL A 360 -19.37 -17.76 1.21
C VAL A 360 -18.50 -17.32 0.06
N LEU A 361 -17.76 -16.23 0.24
CA LEU A 361 -16.68 -15.82 -0.64
C LEU A 361 -15.33 -15.96 0.07
N ILE A 362 -14.42 -16.69 -0.55
CA ILE A 362 -13.02 -16.79 -0.15
C ILE A 362 -12.18 -15.99 -1.14
N LEU A 363 -11.37 -15.06 -0.65
CA LEU A 363 -10.62 -14.12 -1.47
C LEU A 363 -9.15 -14.15 -1.06
N ASP A 364 -8.25 -14.55 -1.95
CA ASP A 364 -6.82 -14.54 -1.67
C ASP A 364 -6.19 -13.26 -2.22
N GLU A 365 -5.83 -12.32 -1.35
CA GLU A 365 -5.28 -11.01 -1.67
C GLU A 365 -6.01 -10.30 -2.84
N PRO A 366 -7.33 -10.03 -2.70
CA PRO A 366 -8.21 -9.65 -3.82
C PRO A 366 -7.95 -8.27 -4.44
N THR A 367 -6.97 -7.54 -3.94
CA THR A 367 -6.66 -6.16 -4.30
C THR A 367 -5.17 -5.97 -4.56
N THR A 368 -4.41 -7.07 -4.54
CA THR A 368 -3.00 -7.10 -4.92
C THR A 368 -2.87 -6.77 -6.40
N ASN A 369 -1.87 -5.96 -6.75
CA ASN A 369 -1.61 -5.45 -8.10
C ASN A 369 -2.69 -4.51 -8.68
N LEU A 370 -3.61 -4.01 -7.85
CA LEU A 370 -4.56 -2.96 -8.24
C LEU A 370 -4.03 -1.58 -7.83
N ASP A 371 -4.27 -0.58 -8.67
CA ASP A 371 -4.15 0.82 -8.29
C ASP A 371 -5.16 1.21 -7.20
N THR A 372 -5.00 2.41 -6.63
CA THR A 372 -5.83 2.87 -5.51
C THR A 372 -7.31 2.98 -5.87
N ALA A 373 -7.66 3.39 -7.10
CA ALA A 373 -9.05 3.56 -7.52
C ALA A 373 -9.72 2.20 -7.69
N ALA A 374 -9.12 1.31 -8.48
CA ALA A 374 -9.61 -0.04 -8.72
C ALA A 374 -9.71 -0.83 -7.40
N ARG A 375 -8.75 -0.65 -6.49
CA ARG A 375 -8.83 -1.23 -5.14
C ARG A 375 -10.06 -0.72 -4.39
N HIS A 376 -10.28 0.58 -4.36
CA HIS A 376 -11.42 1.16 -3.67
C HIS A 376 -12.75 0.67 -4.25
N GLU A 377 -12.88 0.62 -5.58
CA GLU A 377 -14.04 0.05 -6.27
C GLU A 377 -14.29 -1.41 -5.86
N VAL A 378 -13.24 -2.25 -5.86
CA VAL A 378 -13.36 -3.65 -5.45
C VAL A 378 -13.78 -3.77 -3.97
N LEU A 379 -13.20 -2.97 -3.07
CA LEU A 379 -13.58 -2.96 -1.66
C LEU A 379 -15.04 -2.52 -1.46
N GLN A 380 -15.52 -1.53 -2.20
CA GLN A 380 -16.92 -1.12 -2.18
C GLN A 380 -17.84 -2.25 -2.66
N LEU A 381 -17.49 -2.94 -3.74
CA LEU A 381 -18.24 -4.10 -4.23
C LEU A 381 -18.29 -5.23 -3.18
N LEU A 382 -17.16 -5.52 -2.53
CA LEU A 382 -17.11 -6.52 -1.46
C LEU A 382 -17.95 -6.12 -0.25
N SER A 383 -17.91 -4.86 0.17
CA SER A 383 -18.76 -4.33 1.26
C SER A 383 -20.25 -4.38 0.89
N ALA A 384 -20.61 -4.11 -0.36
CA ALA A 384 -21.99 -4.28 -0.85
C ALA A 384 -22.44 -5.75 -0.80
N LEU A 385 -21.58 -6.69 -1.19
CA LEU A 385 -21.86 -8.13 -1.10
C LEU A 385 -22.03 -8.61 0.35
N GLN A 386 -21.16 -8.14 1.26
CA GLN A 386 -21.30 -8.39 2.69
C GLN A 386 -22.63 -7.85 3.23
N SER A 387 -22.97 -6.61 2.87
CA SER A 387 -24.23 -5.96 3.27
C SER A 387 -25.46 -6.70 2.72
N ALA A 388 -25.32 -7.38 1.58
CA ALA A 388 -26.34 -8.28 1.02
C ALA A 388 -26.38 -9.67 1.71
N GLY A 389 -25.63 -9.88 2.79
CA GLY A 389 -25.65 -11.08 3.61
C GLY A 389 -24.61 -12.15 3.24
N LYS A 390 -23.66 -11.87 2.34
CA LYS A 390 -22.57 -12.80 2.01
C LYS A 390 -21.55 -12.87 3.13
N THR A 391 -21.11 -14.07 3.48
CA THR A 391 -19.97 -14.28 4.39
C THR A 391 -18.67 -14.13 3.62
N LEU A 392 -17.73 -13.32 4.12
CA LEU A 392 -16.44 -13.11 3.47
C LEU A 392 -15.30 -13.66 4.33
N LEU A 393 -14.37 -14.36 3.70
CA LEU A 393 -13.06 -14.68 4.25
C LEU A 393 -12.00 -14.21 3.26
N PHE A 394 -11.21 -13.21 3.64
CA PHE A 394 -10.20 -12.66 2.74
C PHE A 394 -8.81 -12.63 3.38
N SER A 395 -7.78 -12.90 2.60
CA SER A 395 -6.40 -12.67 3.04
C SER A 395 -5.96 -11.25 2.63
N SER A 396 -5.24 -10.58 3.52
CA SER A 396 -4.61 -9.30 3.22
C SER A 396 -3.38 -9.10 4.11
N HIS A 397 -2.43 -8.28 3.65
CA HIS A 397 -1.32 -7.79 4.47
C HIS A 397 -1.42 -6.27 4.69
N ARG A 398 -2.51 -5.63 4.23
CA ARG A 398 -2.67 -4.18 4.20
C ARG A 398 -3.74 -3.72 5.18
N LEU A 399 -3.40 -2.73 6.01
CA LEU A 399 -4.30 -2.26 7.08
C LEU A 399 -5.52 -1.52 6.54
N ASP A 400 -5.38 -0.76 5.46
CA ASP A 400 -6.47 0.00 4.82
C ASP A 400 -7.62 -0.92 4.37
N GLU A 401 -7.31 -2.07 3.79
CA GLU A 401 -8.31 -3.05 3.35
C GLU A 401 -9.05 -3.68 4.52
N VAL A 402 -8.31 -4.04 5.56
CA VAL A 402 -8.89 -4.65 6.76
C VAL A 402 -9.79 -3.65 7.49
N LEU A 403 -9.35 -2.41 7.61
CA LEU A 403 -10.15 -1.33 8.22
C LEU A 403 -11.42 -1.01 7.42
N ALA A 404 -11.38 -1.18 6.09
CA ALA A 404 -12.50 -0.87 5.22
C ALA A 404 -13.55 -1.99 5.14
N LEU A 405 -13.16 -3.27 5.28
CA LEU A 405 -14.03 -4.41 4.95
C LEU A 405 -14.24 -5.42 6.10
N ALA A 406 -13.28 -5.60 7.01
CA ALA A 406 -13.39 -6.67 8.00
C ALA A 406 -14.32 -6.27 9.16
N ASP A 407 -15.09 -7.23 9.66
CA ASP A 407 -15.72 -7.16 10.98
C ASP A 407 -14.76 -7.67 12.07
N ARG A 408 -13.93 -8.65 11.72
CA ARG A 408 -12.95 -9.29 12.62
C ARG A 408 -11.69 -9.69 11.88
N VAL A 409 -10.57 -9.65 12.58
CA VAL A 409 -9.24 -9.92 12.04
C VAL A 409 -8.58 -11.08 12.78
N LEU A 410 -8.16 -12.09 12.03
CA LEU A 410 -7.35 -13.20 12.49
C LEU A 410 -5.89 -12.92 12.11
N VAL A 411 -5.04 -12.69 13.11
CA VAL A 411 -3.62 -12.40 12.86
C VAL A 411 -2.83 -13.69 12.80
N LEU A 412 -2.28 -13.99 11.63
CA LEU A 412 -1.46 -15.16 11.36
C LEU A 412 0.02 -14.80 11.34
N GLN A 413 0.83 -15.62 12.00
CA GLN A 413 2.28 -15.56 11.95
C GLN A 413 2.85 -16.97 12.07
N GLU A 414 3.77 -17.34 11.18
CA GLU A 414 4.44 -18.66 11.19
C GLU A 414 3.44 -19.83 11.23
N GLY A 415 2.33 -19.71 10.50
CA GLY A 415 1.30 -20.75 10.43
C GLY A 415 0.39 -20.87 11.66
N ARG A 416 0.55 -20.02 12.68
CA ARG A 416 -0.26 -20.02 13.91
C ARG A 416 -1.14 -18.77 14.02
N LEU A 417 -2.29 -18.92 14.68
CA LEU A 417 -3.10 -17.77 15.12
C LEU A 417 -2.41 -17.09 16.30
N ARG A 418 -1.99 -15.84 16.13
CA ARG A 418 -1.40 -15.04 17.22
C ARG A 418 -2.46 -14.32 18.05
N GLY A 419 -3.59 -14.00 17.43
CA GLY A 419 -4.71 -13.37 18.11
C GLY A 419 -5.85 -13.05 17.16
N GLU A 420 -7.01 -12.80 17.75
CA GLU A 420 -8.17 -12.24 17.07
C GLU A 420 -8.38 -10.82 17.57
N TYR A 421 -8.59 -9.88 16.65
CA TYR A 421 -8.75 -8.47 16.98
C TYR A 421 -9.92 -7.88 16.19
N SER A 422 -10.51 -6.81 16.70
CA SER A 422 -11.33 -5.94 15.86
C SER A 422 -10.43 -5.17 14.88
N PRO A 423 -10.97 -4.71 13.73
CA PRO A 423 -10.23 -3.90 12.79
C PRO A 423 -9.64 -2.63 13.44
N ALA A 424 -10.37 -2.01 14.37
CA ALA A 424 -9.93 -0.81 15.08
C ALA A 424 -8.77 -1.07 16.06
N GLU A 425 -8.67 -2.28 16.62
CA GLU A 425 -7.58 -2.67 17.52
C GLU A 425 -6.33 -3.09 16.73
N LEU A 426 -6.51 -3.65 15.53
CA LEU A 426 -5.42 -4.20 14.73
C LEU A 426 -4.23 -3.24 14.59
N PRO A 427 -4.39 -1.94 14.25
CA PRO A 427 -3.27 -1.01 14.16
C PRO A 427 -2.44 -0.87 15.43
N ARG A 428 -3.04 -1.03 16.62
CA ARG A 428 -2.32 -0.97 17.91
C ARG A 428 -1.46 -2.20 18.14
N HIS A 429 -1.92 -3.36 17.67
CA HIS A 429 -1.23 -4.65 17.82
C HIS A 429 -0.22 -4.93 16.70
N VAL A 430 -0.50 -4.45 15.50
CA VAL A 430 0.29 -4.67 14.28
C VAL A 430 1.24 -3.51 13.99
N GLY A 431 0.91 -2.32 14.48
CA GLY A 431 1.62 -1.09 14.19
C GLY A 431 3.11 -1.29 14.40
N LYS A 432 3.87 -1.23 13.29
CA LYS A 432 5.29 -0.90 13.32
C LYS A 432 5.39 0.36 14.18
N ARG A 433 5.84 0.17 15.41
CA ARG A 433 6.12 1.27 16.30
C ARG A 433 7.08 2.21 15.56
N MET A 434 6.75 3.48 15.47
CA MET A 434 7.67 4.50 14.97
C MET A 434 8.35 5.16 16.15
N LEU A 435 9.54 5.66 15.92
CA LEU A 435 10.31 6.39 16.91
C LEU A 435 10.10 7.88 16.64
N LEU A 436 9.34 8.54 17.51
CA LEU A 436 9.16 9.98 17.51
C LEU A 436 10.26 10.60 18.37
N ARG A 437 11.17 11.35 17.76
CA ARG A 437 12.21 12.10 18.47
C ARG A 437 11.67 13.50 18.75
N LEU A 438 11.63 13.90 20.01
CA LEU A 438 11.16 15.21 20.46
C LEU A 438 12.33 15.95 21.10
N TRP A 439 12.58 17.18 20.69
CA TRP A 439 13.50 18.07 21.40
C TRP A 439 12.70 18.95 22.36
N VAL A 440 13.18 19.02 23.59
CA VAL A 440 12.59 19.76 24.71
C VAL A 440 13.74 20.42 25.47
N PRO A 441 13.52 21.58 26.10
CA PRO A 441 14.54 22.21 26.94
C PRO A 441 15.06 21.23 27.99
N GLU A 442 16.37 21.22 28.22
CA GLU A 442 17.03 20.22 29.06
C GLU A 442 16.43 20.14 30.47
N GLU A 443 16.10 21.30 31.05
CA GLU A 443 15.42 21.46 32.33
C GLU A 443 14.01 20.84 32.41
N ARG A 444 13.40 20.48 31.27
CA ARG A 444 12.03 19.93 31.18
C ARG A 444 12.00 18.47 30.71
N ILE A 445 13.15 17.87 30.37
CA ILE A 445 13.23 16.49 29.85
C ILE A 445 12.67 15.49 30.87
N ASP A 446 13.06 15.59 32.14
CA ASP A 446 12.64 14.62 33.16
C ASP A 446 11.13 14.74 33.46
N ALA A 447 10.59 15.96 33.45
CA ALA A 447 9.16 16.20 33.58
C ALA A 447 8.36 15.64 32.39
N ALA A 448 8.87 15.81 31.18
CA ALA A 448 8.29 15.28 29.95
C ALA A 448 8.31 13.74 29.92
N LEU A 449 9.43 13.13 30.31
CA LEU A 449 9.57 11.68 30.42
C LEU A 449 8.54 11.12 31.41
N THR A 450 8.46 11.71 32.61
CA THR A 450 7.52 11.28 33.66
C THR A 450 6.07 11.36 33.19
N LEU A 451 5.70 12.45 32.51
CA LEU A 451 4.34 12.63 31.98
C LEU A 451 4.00 11.59 30.91
N LEU A 452 4.89 11.38 29.94
CA LEU A 452 4.65 10.45 28.83
C LEU A 452 4.59 9.00 29.31
N THR A 453 5.47 8.61 30.23
CA THR A 453 5.46 7.27 30.82
C THR A 453 4.21 7.06 31.68
N ALA A 454 3.77 8.07 32.44
CA ALA A 454 2.52 8.01 33.20
C ALA A 454 1.26 7.84 32.31
N GLN A 455 1.32 8.33 31.07
CA GLN A 455 0.27 8.18 30.06
C GLN A 455 0.42 6.89 29.21
N GLY A 456 1.34 6.00 29.60
CA GLY A 456 1.53 4.69 28.97
C GLY A 456 2.40 4.67 27.72
N PHE A 457 3.07 5.77 27.37
CA PHE A 457 4.03 5.79 26.27
C PHE A 457 5.40 5.23 26.69
N SER A 458 6.01 4.44 25.81
CA SER A 458 7.41 4.01 25.97
C SER A 458 8.33 5.14 25.52
N ALA A 459 8.80 5.95 26.47
CA ALA A 459 9.68 7.09 26.23
C ALA A 459 11.04 6.90 26.91
N ALA A 460 12.12 7.31 26.24
CA ALA A 460 13.49 7.26 26.76
C ALA A 460 14.24 8.57 26.46
N ARG A 461 15.13 8.97 27.37
CA ARG A 461 16.05 10.10 27.14
C ARG A 461 17.17 9.67 26.20
N ASN A 462 17.44 10.49 25.19
CA ASN A 462 18.61 10.36 24.31
C ASN A 462 19.25 11.74 24.09
N GLY A 463 20.29 12.03 24.88
CA GLY A 463 20.99 13.31 24.90
C GLY A 463 20.04 14.47 25.25
N THR A 464 19.89 15.40 24.31
CA THR A 464 19.01 16.58 24.37
C THR A 464 17.62 16.33 23.79
N SER A 465 17.27 15.08 23.51
CA SER A 465 16.00 14.68 22.92
C SER A 465 15.34 13.52 23.67
N LEU A 466 14.03 13.39 23.52
CA LEU A 466 13.21 12.28 24.00
C LEU A 466 12.84 11.39 22.81
N TRP A 467 13.06 10.10 22.95
CA TRP A 467 12.60 9.10 21.99
C TRP A 467 11.32 8.49 22.51
N VAL A 468 10.22 8.67 21.78
CA VAL A 468 8.90 8.18 22.15
C VAL A 468 8.45 7.18 21.11
N GLN A 469 8.22 5.96 21.56
CA GLN A 469 7.75 4.91 20.68
C GLN A 469 6.22 5.02 20.54
N VAL A 470 5.73 5.26 19.32
CA VAL A 470 4.31 5.53 19.05
C VAL A 470 3.78 4.72 17.88
N ALA A 471 2.47 4.46 17.86
CA ALA A 471 1.80 3.95 16.67
C ALA A 471 1.64 5.08 15.63
N PRO A 472 1.63 4.77 14.32
CA PRO A 472 1.48 5.78 13.27
C PRO A 472 0.23 6.68 13.40
N GLN A 473 -0.85 6.16 13.98
CA GLN A 473 -2.09 6.92 14.20
C GLN A 473 -2.04 7.82 15.44
N GLU A 474 -1.12 7.58 16.37
CA GLU A 474 -1.04 8.23 17.69
C GLU A 474 0.12 9.24 17.78
N LYS A 475 0.84 9.49 16.68
CA LYS A 475 2.02 10.37 16.62
C LYS A 475 1.81 11.81 17.12
N GLY A 476 0.58 12.32 17.07
CA GLY A 476 0.23 13.65 17.58
C GLY A 476 -0.07 13.69 19.08
N VAL A 477 -0.34 12.54 19.71
CA VAL A 477 -0.79 12.46 21.11
C VAL A 477 0.30 12.86 22.11
N PRO A 478 1.55 12.36 22.01
CA PRO A 478 2.62 12.81 22.91
C PRO A 478 2.89 14.32 22.83
N LEU A 479 2.86 14.88 21.62
CA LEU A 479 3.03 16.32 21.38
C LEU A 479 1.92 17.12 22.05
N GLY A 480 0.66 16.70 21.89
CA GLY A 480 -0.48 17.33 22.53
C GLY A 480 -0.41 17.29 24.06
N LEU A 481 0.01 16.17 24.64
CA LEU A 481 0.17 16.01 26.10
C LEU A 481 1.25 16.94 26.68
N LEU A 482 2.41 17.05 26.02
CA LEU A 482 3.48 17.94 26.44
C LEU A 482 3.05 19.41 26.36
N ILE A 483 2.39 19.81 25.27
CA ILE A 483 1.88 21.18 25.09
C ILE A 483 0.83 21.52 26.16
N GLN A 484 -0.12 20.61 26.44
CA GLN A 484 -1.14 20.82 27.48
C GLN A 484 -0.52 20.94 28.88
N ALA A 485 0.58 20.23 29.15
CA ALA A 485 1.35 20.34 30.40
C ALA A 485 2.30 21.57 30.43
N GLY A 486 2.24 22.45 29.43
CA GLY A 486 3.10 23.64 29.33
C GLY A 486 4.57 23.32 29.13
N ILE A 487 4.89 22.14 28.56
CA ILE A 487 6.26 21.74 28.21
C ILE A 487 6.49 22.05 26.72
N PRO A 488 7.33 23.04 26.39
CA PRO A 488 7.52 23.44 25.01
C PRO A 488 8.37 22.42 24.25
N VAL A 489 7.86 21.91 23.13
CA VAL A 489 8.60 21.08 22.18
C VAL A 489 9.28 22.00 21.17
N THR A 490 10.62 21.99 21.14
CA THR A 490 11.42 22.89 20.29
C THR A 490 11.61 22.37 18.87
N ASP A 491 11.67 21.05 18.69
CA ASP A 491 11.72 20.39 17.38
C ASP A 491 11.22 18.95 17.49
N PHE A 492 10.92 18.30 16.37
CA PHE A 492 10.62 16.86 16.32
C PHE A 492 11.03 16.20 14.99
N ASP A 493 11.30 14.90 15.06
CA ASP A 493 11.65 14.06 13.93
C ASP A 493 10.99 12.68 14.06
N ILE A 494 10.76 12.01 12.93
CA ILE A 494 10.04 10.73 12.87
C ILE A 494 10.91 9.73 12.14
N ALA A 495 11.35 8.70 12.85
CA ALA A 495 12.09 7.58 12.29
C ALA A 495 11.25 6.29 12.37
N ALA A 496 11.47 5.36 11.44
CA ALA A 496 10.97 4.00 11.60
C ALA A 496 11.71 3.37 12.80
N ALA A 497 11.01 2.74 13.75
CA ALA A 497 11.72 2.01 14.81
C ALA A 497 12.48 0.86 14.13
N GLN A 498 13.81 0.87 14.26
CA GLN A 498 14.60 -0.31 13.92
C GLN A 498 14.20 -1.44 14.86
N LYS A 499 14.12 -2.67 14.33
CA LYS A 499 14.13 -3.85 15.18
C LYS A 499 15.45 -3.82 15.95
N GLU A 500 15.40 -3.61 17.27
CA GLU A 500 16.50 -4.02 18.12
C GLU A 500 16.58 -5.54 18.08
N GLY A 501 17.74 -6.06 17.68
CA GLY A 501 18.10 -7.48 17.78
C GLY A 501 17.76 -8.33 16.56
N GLU A 502 18.71 -8.40 15.62
CA GLU A 502 19.29 -9.67 15.17
C GLU A 502 20.78 -9.47 14.87
#